data_AF-A0A543IV44-F1
#
_entry.id   AF-A0A543IV44-F1
#
_cell.length_a   1.000
_cell.length_b   1.000
_cell.length_c   1.000
_cell.angle_alpha   90.00
_cell.angle_beta   90.00
_cell.angle_gamma   90.00
#
_symmetry.space_group_name_H-M   'P 1'
#
loop_
_entity.id
_entity.type
_entity.pdbx_description
1 polymer ?
#
loop_
_entity_poly.entity_id
_entity_poly.type
_entity_poly.pdbx_seq_one_letter_code
_entity_poly.pdbx_strand_id
1 'polypeptide(L)' 'MSTLLALVESVDGRPTLEEVDAMLAELRRLPRDASVSSLIDDLLDYRSMLSH' A
#
# COMPACT_ATOMS: atom_id res chain seq x y z
N MET A 1 3.37 8.31 -15.44
CA MET A 1 2.20 8.00 -14.59
C MET A 1 2.65 6.89 -13.67
N SER A 2 2.78 7.19 -12.37
CA SER A 2 3.47 6.36 -11.39
C SER A 2 2.78 5.00 -11.25
N THR A 3 3.56 3.92 -11.23
CA THR A 3 3.11 2.53 -11.03
C THR A 3 2.17 2.37 -9.83
N LEU A 4 2.33 3.20 -8.81
CA LEU A 4 1.44 3.27 -7.65
C LEU A 4 -0.01 3.64 -8.04
N LEU A 5 -0.18 4.60 -8.96
CA LEU A 5 -1.50 5.03 -9.42
C LEU A 5 -2.21 3.91 -10.20
N ALA A 6 -1.46 3.17 -11.01
CA ALA A 6 -1.99 2.01 -11.74
C ALA A 6 -2.38 0.86 -10.81
N LEU A 7 -1.67 0.70 -9.68
CA LEU A 7 -2.04 -0.28 -8.66
C LEU A 7 -3.31 0.15 -7.92
N VAL A 8 -3.46 1.44 -7.62
CA VAL A 8 -4.67 1.99 -6.99
C VAL A 8 -5.88 1.97 -7.94
N GLU A 9 -5.69 2.21 -9.24
CA GLU A 9 -6.76 2.11 -10.26
C GLU A 9 -7.13 0.65 -10.59
N SER A 10 -6.20 -0.30 -10.49
CA SER A 10 -6.50 -1.73 -10.69
C SER A 10 -7.31 -2.35 -9.54
N VAL A 11 -7.42 -1.63 -8.43
CA VAL A 11 -8.16 -2.01 -7.23
C VAL A 11 -9.60 -1.48 -7.41
N ASP A 12 -10.35 -2.09 -8.32
CA ASP A 12 -11.79 -1.89 -8.53
C ASP A 12 -12.64 -2.43 -7.33
N GLY A 13 -11.98 -2.91 -6.27
CA GLY A 13 -12.57 -3.47 -5.04
C GLY A 13 -11.65 -3.27 -3.83
N ARG A 14 -12.01 -3.77 -2.64
CA ARG A 14 -11.10 -3.71 -1.47
C ARG A 14 -9.80 -4.47 -1.78
N PRO A 15 -8.62 -3.84 -1.70
CA PRO A 15 -7.37 -4.54 -1.98
C PRO A 15 -7.20 -5.71 -1.02
N THR A 16 -6.70 -6.84 -1.54
CA THR A 16 -6.46 -8.07 -0.79
C THR A 16 -5.20 -7.99 0.05
N LEU A 17 -5.04 -8.91 1.00
CA LEU A 17 -3.88 -8.95 1.90
C LEU A 17 -2.54 -9.08 1.13
N GLU A 18 -2.53 -9.85 0.03
CA GLU A 18 -1.35 -10.02 -0.83
C GLU A 18 -1.02 -8.74 -1.62
N GLU A 19 -2.03 -8.04 -2.14
CA GLU A 19 -1.84 -6.77 -2.84
C GLU A 19 -1.33 -5.67 -1.90
N VAL A 20 -1.86 -5.61 -0.68
CA VAL A 20 -1.40 -4.69 0.37
C VAL A 20 0.05 -4.99 0.76
N ASP A 21 0.43 -6.26 0.89
CA ASP A 21 1.81 -6.65 1.18
C ASP A 21 2.76 -6.29 0.01
N ALA A 22 2.31 -6.41 -1.24
CA ALA A 22 3.06 -5.98 -2.42
C ALA A 22 3.26 -4.45 -2.45
N MET A 23 2.22 -3.67 -2.12
CA MET A 23 2.29 -2.21 -1.98
C MET A 23 3.30 -1.78 -0.92
N LEU A 24 3.28 -2.43 0.25
CA LEU A 24 4.23 -2.18 1.33
C LEU A 24 5.67 -2.49 0.91
N ALA A 25 5.88 -3.55 0.12
CA ALA A 25 7.20 -3.90 -0.40
C ALA A 25 7.73 -2.88 -1.43
N GLU A 26 6.86 -2.26 -2.22
CA GLU A 26 7.21 -1.15 -3.13
C GLU A 26 7.49 0.14 -2.35
N LEU A 27 6.64 0.51 -1.39
CA LEU A 27 6.84 1.70 -0.56
C LEU A 27 8.12 1.64 0.27
N ARG A 28 8.51 0.45 0.75
CA ARG A 28 9.79 0.25 1.45
C ARG A 28 11.03 0.44 0.57
N ARG A 29 10.89 0.35 -0.76
CA ARG A 29 11.98 0.60 -1.72
C ARG A 29 12.14 2.07 -2.06
N LEU A 30 11.14 2.90 -1.78
CA LEU A 30 11.22 4.34 -1.97
C LEU A 30 12.02 4.99 -0.84
N PRO A 31 12.66 6.15 -1.09
CA PRO A 31 13.32 6.91 -0.04
C PRO A 31 12.30 7.23 1.07
N ARG A 32 12.66 6.88 2.32
CA ARG A 32 11.83 7.16 3.50
C ARG A 32 11.73 8.66 3.72
N ASP A 33 10.67 9.23 3.18
CA ASP A 33 10.16 10.56 3.53
C ASP A 33 8.98 10.41 4.50
N ALA A 34 8.65 11.47 5.24
CA ALA A 34 7.51 11.53 6.15
C ALA A 34 6.20 11.12 5.44
N SER A 35 6.05 11.51 4.17
CA SER A 35 4.92 11.13 3.32
C SER A 35 4.85 9.61 3.08
N VAL A 36 5.99 8.97 2.82
CA VAL A 36 6.09 7.52 2.58
C VAL A 36 5.87 6.75 3.88
N SER A 37 6.40 7.25 5.00
CA SER A 37 6.16 6.67 6.32
C SER A 37 4.69 6.68 6.70
N SER A 38 3.98 7.80 6.51
CA SER A 38 2.53 7.89 6.76
C SER A 38 1.76 6.88 5.90
N LEU A 39 2.10 6.77 4.62
CA LEU A 39 1.45 5.83 3.70
C LEU A 39 1.67 4.37 4.09
N ILE A 40 2.86 4.03 4.61
CA ILE A 40 3.16 2.70 5.12
C ILE A 40 2.32 2.39 6.35
N ASP A 41 2.20 3.34 7.29
CA ASP A 41 1.39 3.15 8.50
C ASP A 41 -0.09 2.97 8.15
N ASP A 42 -0.65 3.78 7.25
CA ASP A 42 -2.03 3.65 6.77
C ASP A 42 -2.29 2.27 6.11
N LEU A 43 -1.33 1.78 5.32
CA LEU A 43 -1.41 0.45 4.70
C LEU A 43 -1.28 -0.70 5.71
N LEU A 44 -0.48 -0.54 6.76
CA LEU A 44 -0.37 -1.52 7.85
C LEU A 44 -1.66 -1.61 8.66
N ASP A 45 -2.30 -0.47 8.94
CA ASP A 45 -3.61 -0.43 9.60
C ASP A 45 -4.68 -1.10 8.74
N TYR A 46 -4.71 -0.79 7.44
CA TYR A 46 -5.63 -1.43 6.50
C TYR A 46 -5.40 -2.95 6.42
N ARG A 47 -4.13 -3.41 6.39
CA ARG A 47 -3.77 -4.84 6.47
C ARG A 47 -4.32 -5.50 7.73
N SER A 48 -4.22 -4.81 8.88
CA SER A 48 -4.75 -5.32 10.15
C SER A 48 -6.27 -5.49 10.08
N MET A 49 -6.99 -4.56 9.43
CA MET A 49 -8.44 -4.66 9.24
C MET A 49 -8.84 -5.82 8.32
N LEU A 50 -8.02 -6.17 7.34
CA LEU A 50 -8.27 -7.32 6.45
C LEU A 50 -8.01 -8.68 7.11
N SER A 51 -7.13 -8.72 8.11
CA SER A 51 -6.81 -9.95 8.83
C SER A 51 -7.86 -10.36 9.89
N HIS A 52 -8.93 -9.58 10.03
CA HIS A 52 -9.92 -9.69 11.09
C HIS A 52 -11.34 -9.95 10.55
#